data_AF-A0A954LI36-F1
#
_entry.id   AF-A0A954LI36-F1
#
_cell.length_a   1.000
_cell.length_b   1.000
_cell.length_c   1.000
_cell.angle_alpha   90.00
_cell.angle_beta   90.00
_cell.angle_gamma   90.00
#
_symmetry.space_group_name_H-M   'P 1'
#
loop_
_entity.id
_entity.type
_entity.pdbx_description
1 polymer ?
#
loop_
_entity_poly.entity_id
_entity_poly.type
_entity_poly.pdbx_seq_one_letter_code
_entity_poly.pdbx_strand_id
1 'polypeptide(L)'
;MKNRNQSALPSLLAVVPVKTLFNQAGQQWLTESDLSTSENALIASDLRMIEAVAQEMVLLEKTLQKEAWKSARVRLMLTIPNVEFYAALTLIAALKVCRCTLLAVRLRSN
;
A
#
# COMPACT_ATOMS: atom_id res chain seq x y z
N MET A 1 -2.94 -3.37 -15.10
CA MET A 1 -4.35 -3.57 -14.68
C MET A 1 -5.22 -2.35 -14.95
N LYS A 2 -4.81 -1.12 -14.56
CA LYS A 2 -5.52 0.15 -14.87
C LYS A 2 -6.00 0.32 -16.32
N ASN A 3 -5.14 0.04 -17.31
CA ASN A 3 -5.49 0.18 -18.74
C ASN A 3 -6.59 -0.77 -19.23
N ARG A 4 -6.77 -1.95 -18.61
CA ARG A 4 -7.76 -2.94 -19.08
C ARG A 4 -9.18 -2.63 -18.63
N ASN A 5 -9.35 -2.11 -17.42
CA ASN A 5 -10.67 -1.63 -16.96
C ASN A 5 -11.05 -0.32 -17.65
N GLN A 6 -10.06 0.54 -17.94
CA GLN A 6 -10.26 1.76 -18.75
C GLN A 6 -10.74 1.47 -20.18
N SER A 7 -10.31 0.36 -20.78
CA SER A 7 -10.76 -0.06 -22.12
C SER A 7 -12.10 -0.79 -22.15
N ALA A 8 -12.62 -1.26 -21.01
CA ALA A 8 -13.92 -1.94 -20.91
C ALA A 8 -15.08 -0.98 -20.60
N LEU A 9 -14.80 0.29 -20.31
CA LEU A 9 -15.80 1.32 -20.03
C LEU A 9 -16.39 2.05 -21.25
N PRO A 10 -15.72 2.16 -22.42
CA PRO A 10 -16.30 2.82 -23.59
C PRO A 10 -17.54 2.10 -24.14
N SER A 11 -17.70 0.79 -23.88
CA SER A 11 -18.90 0.01 -24.24
C SER A 11 -20.13 0.39 -23.43
N LEU A 12 -19.98 1.07 -22.29
CA LEU A 12 -21.06 1.30 -21.34
C LEU A 12 -21.86 2.59 -21.53
N LEU A 13 -21.44 3.51 -22.42
CA LEU A 13 -22.12 4.79 -22.69
C LEU A 13 -22.52 5.60 -21.41
N ALA A 14 -22.01 5.22 -20.24
CA ALA A 14 -22.32 5.80 -18.96
C ALA A 14 -21.30 6.89 -18.65
N VAL A 15 -21.79 8.09 -18.38
CA VAL A 15 -20.96 9.20 -17.90
C VAL A 15 -20.41 8.80 -16.54
N VAL A 16 -19.14 8.40 -16.50
CA VAL A 16 -18.43 8.07 -15.25
C VAL A 16 -18.36 9.35 -14.39
N PRO A 17 -19.06 9.43 -13.25
CA PRO A 17 -19.15 10.67 -12.46
C PRO A 17 -17.91 10.90 -11.57
N VAL A 18 -16.92 10.01 -11.63
CA VAL A 18 -15.75 9.99 -10.73
C VAL A 18 -14.43 10.06 -11.49
N LYS A 19 -13.56 10.99 -11.08
CA LYS A 19 -12.20 11.20 -11.64
C LYS A 19 -11.30 9.95 -11.52
N THR A 20 -11.60 9.06 -10.58
CA THR A 20 -10.87 7.80 -10.34
C THR A 20 -11.81 6.68 -9.92
N LEU A 21 -11.96 5.67 -10.77
CA LEU A 21 -12.80 4.48 -10.53
C LEU A 21 -12.28 3.54 -9.43
N PHE A 22 -11.00 3.64 -9.09
CA PHE A 22 -10.37 2.81 -8.06
C PHE A 22 -10.51 3.37 -6.64
N ASN A 23 -11.05 4.58 -6.50
CA ASN A 23 -11.36 5.14 -5.19
C ASN A 23 -12.65 4.51 -4.62
N GLN A 24 -12.86 4.55 -3.31
CA GLN A 24 -14.00 3.93 -2.64
C GLN A 24 -15.35 4.31 -3.27
N ALA A 25 -15.51 5.58 -3.64
CA ALA A 25 -16.69 6.08 -4.36
C ALA A 25 -16.86 5.50 -5.78
N GLY A 26 -15.75 5.23 -6.48
CA GLY A 26 -15.78 4.59 -7.79
C GLY A 26 -16.06 3.10 -7.72
N GLN A 27 -15.59 2.43 -6.67
CA GLN A 27 -15.90 1.02 -6.42
C GLN A 27 -17.38 0.81 -6.06
N GLN A 28 -17.96 1.71 -5.25
CA GLN A 28 -19.40 1.72 -4.95
C GLN A 28 -20.23 1.94 -6.22
N TRP A 29 -19.88 2.95 -7.02
CA TRP A 29 -20.56 3.20 -8.31
C TRP A 29 -20.49 2.00 -9.27
N LEU A 30 -19.34 1.31 -9.34
CA LEU A 30 -19.20 0.10 -10.15
C LEU A 30 -20.04 -1.08 -9.63
N THR A 31 -20.30 -1.13 -8.32
CA THR A 31 -21.13 -2.18 -7.70
C THR A 31 -22.63 -1.91 -7.90
N GLU A 32 -23.01 -0.64 -8.00
CA GLU A 32 -24.40 -0.20 -8.20
C GLU A 32 -24.81 -0.10 -9.69
N SER A 33 -23.84 -0.11 -10.61
CA SER A 33 -24.10 0.03 -12.06
C SER A 33 -24.47 -1.31 -12.69
N ASP A 34 -25.53 -1.31 -13.51
CA ASP A 34 -26.06 -2.49 -14.21
C ASP A 34 -25.20 -2.88 -15.42
N LEU A 35 -24.04 -3.48 -15.14
CA LEU A 35 -23.05 -3.94 -16.13
C LEU A 35 -23.46 -5.31 -16.72
N SER A 36 -23.06 -5.59 -17.96
CA SER A 36 -23.28 -6.90 -18.57
C SER A 36 -22.61 -8.02 -17.74
N THR A 37 -23.22 -9.21 -17.66
CA THR A 37 -22.82 -10.28 -16.73
C THR A 37 -21.33 -10.65 -16.80
N SER A 38 -20.73 -10.57 -18.00
CA SER A 38 -19.31 -10.84 -18.22
C SER A 38 -18.39 -9.72 -17.70
N GLU A 39 -18.78 -8.45 -17.88
CA GLU A 39 -18.02 -7.29 -17.38
C GLU A 39 -18.13 -7.20 -15.85
N ASN A 40 -19.31 -7.53 -15.30
CA ASN A 40 -19.54 -7.60 -13.86
C ASN A 40 -18.66 -8.65 -13.16
N ALA A 41 -18.53 -9.85 -13.74
CA ALA A 41 -17.66 -10.89 -13.19
C ALA A 41 -16.17 -10.48 -13.19
N LEU A 42 -15.74 -9.77 -14.23
CA LEU A 42 -14.36 -9.27 -14.35
C LEU A 42 -14.08 -8.16 -13.32
N ILE A 43 -14.96 -7.17 -13.22
CA ILE A 43 -14.84 -6.05 -12.28
C ILE A 43 -14.90 -6.56 -10.83
N ALA A 44 -15.81 -7.50 -10.52
CA ALA A 44 -15.89 -8.12 -9.21
C ALA A 44 -14.64 -8.93 -8.84
N SER A 45 -13.96 -9.56 -9.82
CA SER A 45 -12.67 -10.21 -9.59
C SER A 45 -11.58 -9.20 -9.23
N ASP A 46 -11.51 -8.09 -9.97
CA ASP A 46 -10.53 -7.05 -9.73
C ASP A 46 -10.75 -6.31 -8.41
N LEU A 47 -12.01 -6.04 -8.04
CA LEU A 47 -12.35 -5.45 -6.74
C LEU A 47 -11.95 -6.37 -5.58
N ARG A 48 -12.21 -7.69 -5.69
CA ARG A 48 -11.76 -8.66 -4.69
C ARG A 48 -10.23 -8.69 -4.55
N MET A 49 -9.50 -8.54 -5.66
CA MET A 49 -8.04 -8.49 -5.62
C MET A 49 -7.53 -7.21 -4.95
N ILE A 50 -8.16 -6.06 -5.22
CA ILE A 50 -7.83 -4.80 -4.54
C ILE A 50 -8.07 -4.89 -3.04
N GLU A 51 -9.22 -5.44 -2.65
CA GLU A 51 -9.57 -5.67 -1.24
C GLU A 51 -8.56 -6.60 -0.55
N ALA A 52 -8.18 -7.72 -1.20
CA ALA A 52 -7.19 -8.64 -0.68
C ALA A 52 -5.83 -7.97 -0.44
N VAL A 53 -5.34 -7.21 -1.42
CA VAL A 53 -4.06 -6.47 -1.28
C VAL A 53 -4.15 -5.41 -0.19
N ALA A 54 -5.27 -4.70 -0.08
CA ALA A 54 -5.48 -3.73 0.99
C ALA A 54 -5.45 -4.39 2.38
N GLN A 55 -6.08 -5.55 2.54
CA GLN A 55 -6.05 -6.33 3.78
C GLN A 55 -4.63 -6.82 4.10
N GLU A 56 -3.88 -7.31 3.11
CA GLU A 56 -2.48 -7.70 3.28
C GLU A 56 -1.61 -6.52 3.74
N MET A 57 -1.81 -5.34 3.16
CA MET A 57 -1.12 -4.13 3.59
C MET A 57 -1.41 -3.86 5.07
N VAL A 58 -2.68 -3.82 5.49
CA VAL A 58 -3.07 -3.58 6.90
C VAL A 58 -2.45 -4.62 7.85
N LEU A 59 -2.39 -5.89 7.47
CA LEU A 59 -1.75 -6.94 8.27
C LEU A 59 -0.23 -6.71 8.39
N LEU A 60 0.42 -6.30 7.30
CA LEU A 60 1.83 -5.97 7.30
C LEU A 60 2.11 -4.72 8.16
N GLU A 61 1.29 -3.68 8.08
CA GLU A 61 1.41 -2.48 8.92
C GLU A 61 1.34 -2.83 10.41
N LYS A 62 0.35 -3.65 10.80
CA LYS A 62 0.21 -4.13 12.19
C LYS A 62 1.44 -4.92 12.64
N THR A 63 2.01 -5.73 11.75
CA THR A 63 3.22 -6.51 12.05
C THR A 63 4.43 -5.59 12.25
N LEU A 64 4.63 -4.63 11.34
CA LEU A 64 5.68 -3.63 11.42
C LEU A 64 5.55 -2.77 12.68
N GLN A 65 4.33 -2.38 13.04
CA GLN A 65 4.07 -1.64 14.27
C GLN A 65 4.45 -2.46 15.51
N LYS A 66 4.08 -3.75 15.57
CA LYS A 66 4.49 -4.64 16.66
C LYS A 66 6.01 -4.76 16.77
N GLU A 67 6.72 -4.91 15.66
CA GLU A 67 8.18 -4.96 15.64
C GLU A 67 8.82 -3.63 16.03
N ALA A 68 8.24 -2.50 15.60
CA ALA A 68 8.65 -1.16 16.01
C ALA A 68 8.61 -1.00 17.54
N TRP A 69 7.53 -1.43 18.19
CA TRP A 69 7.38 -1.33 19.64
C TRP A 69 8.38 -2.19 20.44
N LYS A 70 8.95 -3.25 19.86
CA LYS A 70 10.00 -4.05 20.52
C LYS A 70 11.31 -3.27 20.69
N SER A 71 11.59 -2.32 19.80
CA SER A 71 12.83 -1.54 19.82
C SER A 71 12.70 -0.32 20.72
N ALA A 72 13.46 -0.29 21.82
CA ALA A 72 13.50 0.86 22.73
C ALA A 72 13.87 2.19 22.04
N ARG A 73 14.70 2.14 20.99
CA ARG A 73 15.07 3.33 20.19
C ARG A 73 13.93 3.84 19.32
N VAL A 74 13.11 2.94 18.75
CA VAL A 74 11.94 3.34 17.96
C VAL A 74 10.90 3.97 18.88
N ARG A 75 10.67 3.38 20.06
CA ARG A 75 9.75 3.96 21.06
C ARG A 75 10.09 5.40 21.43
N LEU A 76 11.39 5.71 21.56
CA LEU A 76 11.86 7.06 21.86
C LEU A 76 11.73 8.02 20.66
N MET A 77 11.74 7.52 19.42
CA MET A 77 11.44 8.36 18.24
C MET A 77 9.94 8.64 18.12
N LEU A 78 9.09 7.70 18.51
CA LEU A 78 7.63 7.86 18.51
C LEU A 78 7.11 8.86 19.56
N THR A 79 7.94 9.28 20.52
CA THR A 79 7.58 10.38 21.44
C THR A 79 7.76 11.77 20.79
N ILE A 80 8.38 11.84 19.61
CA ILE A 80 8.54 13.08 18.87
C ILE A 80 7.21 13.34 18.12
N PRO A 81 6.56 14.50 18.33
CA PRO A 81 5.33 14.81 17.61
C PRO A 81 5.57 14.83 16.10
N ASN A 82 4.62 14.28 15.34
CA ASN A 82 4.69 14.09 13.88
C ASN A 82 5.67 13.04 13.36
N VAL A 83 6.27 12.20 14.23
CA VAL A 83 7.10 11.07 13.78
C VAL A 83 6.27 9.78 13.76
N GLU A 84 5.95 9.34 12.55
CA GLU A 84 5.31 8.06 12.30
C GLU A 84 6.29 6.88 12.44
N PHE A 85 5.75 5.71 12.79
CA PHE A 85 6.56 4.50 13.00
C PHE A 85 7.35 4.08 11.75
N TYR A 86 6.82 4.37 10.55
CA TYR A 86 7.54 4.15 9.29
C TYR A 86 8.83 4.96 9.20
N ALA A 87 8.79 6.24 9.56
CA ALA A 87 9.96 7.11 9.53
C ALA A 87 11.01 6.65 10.55
N ALA A 88 10.58 6.29 11.77
CA ALA A 88 11.45 5.80 12.82
C ALA A 88 12.13 4.45 12.45
N LEU A 89 11.38 3.50 11.89
CA LEU A 89 11.92 2.23 11.40
C LEU A 89 12.93 2.44 10.27
N THR A 90 12.60 3.30 9.30
CA THR A 90 13.47 3.62 8.16
C THR A 90 14.80 4.24 8.63
N LEU A 91 14.75 5.16 9.59
CA LEU A 91 15.94 5.78 10.16
C LEU A 91 16.84 4.76 10.86
N ILE A 92 16.26 3.85 11.65
CA ILE A 92 17.03 2.77 12.28
C ILE A 92 17.63 1.82 11.25
N ALA A 93 16.89 1.45 10.21
CA ALA A 93 17.39 0.62 9.13
C ALA A 93 18.59 1.28 8.43
N ALA A 94 18.47 2.57 8.07
CA ALA A 94 19.55 3.34 7.46
C ALA A 94 20.80 3.39 8.36
N LEU A 95 20.62 3.67 9.67
CA LEU A 95 21.73 3.69 10.63
C LEU A 95 22.41 2.33 10.79
N LYS A 96 21.65 1.23 10.75
CA LYS A 96 22.22 -0.13 10.77
C LYS A 96 23.01 -0.43 9.50
N VAL A 97 22.48 -0.07 8.33
CA VAL A 97 23.17 -0.26 7.05
C VAL A 97 24.49 0.50 7.04
N CYS A 98 24.52 1.78 7.44
CA CYS A 98 25.75 2.56 7.52
C CYS A 98 26.81 1.92 8.43
N ARG A 99 26.41 1.33 9.56
CA ARG A 99 27.34 0.60 10.44
C ARG A 99 27.93 -0.64 9.77
N CYS A 100 27.13 -1.44 9.08
CA CYS A 100 27.62 -2.61 8.36
C CYS A 100 28.57 -2.24 7.22
N THR A 101 28.23 -1.19 6.45
CA THR A 101 29.08 -0.74 5.34
C THR A 101 30.40 -0.13 5.85
N LEU A 102 30.38 0.64 6.94
CA LEU A 102 31.61 1.18 7.55
C LEU A 102 32.51 0.08 8.13
N LEU A 103 31.94 -0.94 8.78
CA LEU A 103 32.68 -2.12 9.24
C LEU A 103 33.27 -2.91 8.07
N ALA A 104 32.51 -3.13 7.00
CA ALA A 104 32.98 -3.84 5.81
C ALA A 104 34.10 -3.08 5.09
N VAL A 105 34.02 -1.74 5.02
CA VAL A 105 35.09 -0.90 4.45
C VAL A 105 36.34 -0.93 5.35
N ARG A 106 36.16 -0.85 6.67
CA ARG A 106 37.27 -0.90 7.65
C ARG A 106 38.00 -2.24 7.65
N LEU A 107 37.27 -3.35 7.44
CA LEU A 107 37.85 -4.70 7.35
C LEU A 107 38.53 -5.01 6.01
N ARG A 108 38.28 -4.22 4.96
CA ARG A 108 38.91 -4.36 3.63
C ARG A 108 40.16 -3.47 3.48
N SER A 109 40.42 -2.60 4.45
CA SER A 109 41.58 -1.68 4.47
C SER A 109 42.68 -2.07 5.46
N ASN A 110 42.60 -3.29 6.02
CA ASN A 110 43.67 -4.05 6.66
C ASN A 110 43.88 -5.34 5.87
#